data_AF-A0A7X4GTD2-F1
#
_entry.id   AF-A0A7X4GTD2-F1
#
_cell.length_a   1.000
_cell.length_b   1.000
_cell.length_c   1.000
_cell.angle_alpha   90.00
_cell.angle_beta   90.00
_cell.angle_gamma   90.00
#
_symmetry.space_group_name_H-M   'P 1'
#
loop_
_entity.id
_entity.type
_entity.pdbx_description
1 polymer ?
#
loop_
_entity_poly.entity_id
_entity_poly.type
_entity_poly.pdbx_seq_one_letter_code
_entity_poly.pdbx_strand_id
1 'polypeptide(L)'
;MRLLIILLAALLTACGTTPRLDREFGNTVRLARAQQTLNPDAGRVPRPVNGLDAQAATAAYQNYQQSFITKDDQSNGFTIGVGSKR
;
A
#
# COMPACT_ATOMS: atom_id res chain seq x y z
N MET A 1 -31.33 -22.38 28.80
CA MET A 1 -30.18 -21.64 29.35
C MET A 1 -28.84 -22.38 29.19
N ARG A 2 -28.70 -23.65 29.59
CA ARG A 2 -27.46 -24.44 29.43
C ARG A 2 -26.92 -24.51 27.98
N LEU A 3 -27.77 -24.73 27.00
CA LEU A 3 -27.41 -24.75 25.57
C LEU A 3 -26.85 -23.40 25.08
N LEU A 4 -27.39 -22.29 25.59
CA LEU A 4 -27.00 -20.94 25.21
C LEU A 4 -25.60 -20.59 25.77
N ILE A 5 -25.29 -21.07 26.97
CA ILE A 5 -23.96 -20.94 27.61
C ILE A 5 -22.91 -21.76 26.85
N ILE A 6 -23.23 -22.98 26.42
CA ILE A 6 -22.32 -23.83 25.63
C ILE A 6 -22.05 -23.21 24.26
N LEU A 7 -23.08 -22.68 23.60
CA LEU A 7 -22.96 -22.05 22.30
C LEU A 7 -22.14 -20.75 22.39
N LEU A 8 -22.34 -19.96 23.44
CA LEU A 8 -21.54 -18.77 23.71
C LEU A 8 -20.07 -19.13 24.00
N ALA A 9 -19.80 -20.16 24.80
CA ALA A 9 -18.43 -20.62 25.06
C ALA A 9 -17.72 -21.14 23.79
N ALA A 10 -18.44 -21.82 22.90
CA ALA A 10 -17.91 -22.27 21.61
C ALA A 10 -17.59 -21.12 20.64
N LEU A 11 -18.31 -20.00 20.72
CA LEU A 11 -18.00 -18.79 19.95
C LEU A 11 -16.71 -18.09 20.42
N LEU A 12 -16.35 -18.22 21.71
CA LEU A 12 -15.14 -17.61 22.26
C LEU A 12 -13.85 -18.33 21.82
N THR A 13 -13.90 -19.63 21.51
CA THR A 13 -12.70 -20.39 21.09
C THR A 13 -12.23 -20.03 19.68
N ALA A 14 -13.09 -19.44 18.85
CA ALA A 14 -12.76 -18.96 17.51
C ALA A 14 -11.81 -17.75 17.51
N CYS A 15 -11.70 -17.02 18.64
CA CYS A 15 -10.90 -15.79 18.74
C CYS A 15 -9.64 -15.93 19.63
N GLY A 16 -9.44 -17.09 20.25
CA GLY A 16 -8.40 -17.27 21.28
C GLY A 16 -7.16 -18.05 20.85
N THR A 17 -7.24 -18.87 19.81
CA THR A 17 -6.11 -19.69 19.36
C THR A 17 -5.88 -19.56 17.86
N THR A 18 -4.63 -19.35 17.47
CA THR A 18 -4.24 -19.13 16.07
C THR A 18 -3.22 -20.18 15.58
N PRO A 19 -3.45 -21.50 15.80
CA PRO A 19 -2.44 -22.54 15.64
C PRO A 19 -1.85 -22.65 14.22
N ARG A 20 -2.63 -22.28 13.19
CA ARG A 20 -2.14 -22.22 11.80
C ARG A 20 -1.30 -20.97 11.55
N LEU A 21 -1.73 -19.82 12.07
CA LEU A 21 -0.97 -18.58 11.97
C LEU A 21 0.36 -18.74 12.69
N ASP A 22 0.36 -19.22 13.95
CA ASP A 22 1.55 -19.32 14.78
C ASP A 22 2.60 -20.25 14.16
N ARG A 23 2.15 -21.34 13.51
CA ARG A 23 3.02 -22.28 12.80
C ARG A 23 3.61 -21.69 11.51
N GLU A 24 2.81 -20.94 10.75
CA GLU A 24 3.20 -20.48 9.41
C GLU A 24 3.66 -19.03 9.34
N PHE A 25 3.54 -18.25 10.41
CA PHE A 25 3.79 -16.81 10.41
C PHE A 25 5.19 -16.46 9.87
N GLY A 26 6.21 -17.20 10.29
CA GLY A 26 7.56 -17.00 9.78
C GLY A 26 7.69 -17.25 8.28
N ASN A 27 7.00 -18.28 7.76
CA ASN A 27 6.99 -18.61 6.33
C ASN A 27 6.27 -17.53 5.52
N THR A 28 5.10 -17.08 5.98
CA THR A 28 4.32 -16.05 5.29
C THR A 28 5.05 -14.71 5.26
N VAL A 29 5.72 -14.31 6.33
CA VAL A 29 6.55 -13.10 6.37
C VAL A 29 7.74 -13.19 5.41
N ARG A 30 8.43 -14.34 5.38
CA ARG A 30 9.54 -14.55 4.43
C ARG A 30 9.07 -14.51 2.98
N LEU A 31 7.93 -15.13 2.69
CA LEU A 31 7.33 -15.12 1.36
C LEU A 31 6.94 -13.70 0.94
N ALA A 32 6.25 -12.95 1.80
CA ALA A 32 5.86 -11.57 1.54
C ALA A 32 7.08 -10.69 1.27
N ARG A 33 8.13 -10.82 2.10
CA ARG A 33 9.41 -10.12 1.87
C ARG A 33 10.00 -10.47 0.51
N ALA A 34 10.06 -11.75 0.15
CA ALA A 34 10.61 -12.19 -1.13
C ALA A 34 9.82 -11.61 -2.33
N GLN A 35 8.49 -11.57 -2.22
CA GLN A 35 7.61 -10.98 -3.24
C GLN A 35 7.74 -9.46 -3.34
N GLN A 36 8.05 -8.77 -2.24
CA GLN A 36 8.26 -7.31 -2.20
C GLN A 36 9.70 -6.88 -2.52
N THR A 37 10.65 -7.82 -2.55
CA THR A 37 12.05 -7.53 -2.84
C THR A 37 12.26 -7.47 -4.35
N LEU A 38 12.42 -6.26 -4.88
CA LEU A 38 12.62 -6.05 -6.31
C LEU A 38 13.91 -6.69 -6.85
N ASN A 39 15.00 -6.63 -6.07
CA ASN A 39 16.28 -7.20 -6.46
C ASN A 39 17.03 -7.74 -5.22
N PRO A 40 17.02 -9.06 -4.97
CA PRO A 40 17.70 -9.66 -3.82
C PRO A 40 19.24 -9.60 -3.90
N ASP A 41 19.80 -9.34 -5.09
CA ASP A 41 21.24 -9.28 -5.35
C ASP A 41 21.78 -7.85 -5.48
N ALA A 42 20.98 -6.84 -5.14
CA ALA A 42 21.32 -5.42 -5.35
C ALA A 42 22.68 -4.99 -4.77
N GLY A 43 23.14 -5.60 -3.67
CA GLY A 43 24.44 -5.32 -3.05
C GLY A 43 25.60 -6.19 -3.53
N ARG A 44 25.35 -7.23 -4.35
CA ARG A 44 26.38 -8.20 -4.78
C ARG A 44 27.05 -7.80 -6.09
N VAL A 45 26.35 -7.04 -6.94
CA VAL A 45 26.87 -6.60 -8.23
C VAL A 45 26.92 -5.07 -8.25
N PRO A 46 28.10 -4.45 -8.43
CA PRO A 46 28.22 -3.01 -8.60
C PRO A 46 27.69 -2.65 -9.99
N ARG A 47 26.37 -2.49 -10.10
CA ARG A 47 25.72 -1.90 -11.28
C ARG A 47 25.30 -0.48 -10.94
N PRO A 48 25.38 0.47 -11.88
CA PRO A 48 24.71 1.75 -11.74
C PRO A 48 23.22 1.49 -11.44
N VAL A 49 22.68 2.17 -10.44
CA VAL A 49 21.23 2.12 -10.18
C VAL A 49 20.49 2.63 -11.41
N ASN A 50 19.36 2.01 -11.74
CA ASN A 50 18.44 2.53 -12.75
C ASN A 50 17.83 3.84 -12.21
N GLY A 51 18.59 4.93 -12.28
CA GLY A 51 18.19 6.27 -11.89
C GLY A 51 17.52 7.02 -13.03
N LEU A 52 17.05 8.23 -12.74
CA LEU A 52 16.67 9.19 -13.77
C LEU A 52 17.92 9.64 -14.53
N ASP A 53 17.81 9.86 -15.83
CA ASP A 53 18.86 10.58 -16.55
C ASP A 53 18.98 12.01 -16.02
N ALA A 54 20.12 12.65 -16.24
CA ALA A 54 20.41 13.95 -15.65
C ALA A 54 19.38 15.03 -16.06
N GLN A 55 18.85 14.95 -17.28
CA GLN A 55 17.90 15.93 -17.80
C GLN A 55 16.53 15.73 -17.17
N ALA A 56 16.05 14.49 -17.10
CA ALA A 56 14.80 14.16 -16.42
C ALA A 56 14.86 14.48 -14.92
N ALA A 57 15.97 14.19 -14.25
CA ALA A 57 16.17 14.55 -12.84
C ALA A 57 16.09 16.07 -12.62
N THR A 58 16.73 16.85 -13.50
CA THR A 58 16.70 18.31 -13.44
C THR A 58 15.28 18.85 -13.66
N ALA A 59 14.58 18.35 -14.68
CA ALA A 59 13.22 18.76 -14.98
C ALA A 59 12.25 18.40 -13.84
N ALA A 60 12.37 17.20 -13.25
CA ALA A 60 11.56 16.79 -12.11
C ALA A 60 11.75 17.72 -10.90
N TYR A 61 13.01 18.09 -10.61
CA TYR A 61 13.32 19.02 -9.53
C TYR A 61 12.77 20.43 -9.79
N GLN A 62 12.91 20.93 -11.02
CA GLN A 62 12.35 22.22 -11.42
C GLN A 62 10.83 22.25 -11.31
N ASN A 63 10.14 21.21 -11.80
CA ASN A 63 8.68 21.10 -11.70
C ASN A 63 8.23 21.07 -10.23
N TYR A 64 8.96 20.36 -9.37
CA TYR A 64 8.69 20.33 -7.93
C TYR A 64 8.85 21.72 -7.31
N GLN A 65 9.91 22.47 -7.63
CA GLN A 65 10.04 23.85 -7.14
C GLN A 65 8.92 24.75 -7.66
N GLN A 66 8.59 24.62 -8.94
CA GLN A 66 7.59 25.43 -9.61
C GLN A 66 6.18 25.19 -9.04
N SER A 67 5.87 23.99 -8.53
CA SER A 67 4.57 23.71 -7.89
C SER A 67 4.33 24.49 -6.60
N PHE A 68 5.37 25.01 -5.95
CA PHE A 68 5.20 25.86 -4.75
C PHE A 68 4.99 27.34 -5.06
N ILE A 69 5.29 27.76 -6.28
CA ILE A 69 5.28 29.18 -6.70
C ILE A 69 4.15 29.43 -7.71
N THR A 70 3.78 28.41 -8.47
CA THR A 70 2.62 28.45 -9.36
C THR A 70 1.36 28.35 -8.50
N LYS A 71 0.53 29.40 -8.52
CA LYS A 71 -0.87 29.23 -8.15
C LYS A 71 -1.47 28.30 -9.21
N ASP A 72 -1.87 27.10 -8.83
CA ASP A 72 -2.72 26.30 -9.69
C ASP A 72 -3.98 27.10 -9.98
N ASP A 73 -4.16 27.56 -11.21
CA ASP A 73 -5.48 27.92 -11.71
C ASP A 73 -6.27 26.61 -11.73
N GLN A 74 -6.97 26.34 -10.63
CA GLN A 74 -7.97 25.28 -10.50
C GLN A 74 -9.15 25.63 -11.43
N SER A 75 -8.93 25.58 -12.75
CA SER A 75 -9.92 25.92 -13.77
C SER A 75 -10.79 24.73 -14.19
N ASN A 76 -10.58 23.56 -13.59
CA ASN A 76 -11.42 22.38 -13.83
C ASN A 76 -12.30 22.09 -12.62
N GLY A 77 -13.20 23.02 -12.31
CA GLY A 77 -14.35 22.72 -11.48
C GLY A 77 -15.19 21.65 -12.18
N PHE A 78 -15.16 20.42 -11.66
CA PHE A 78 -16.06 19.35 -12.10
C PHE A 78 -17.50 19.74 -11.75
N THR A 79 -18.20 20.40 -12.68
CA THR A 79 -19.61 20.71 -12.56
C THR A 79 -20.43 19.47 -12.88
N ILE A 80 -20.79 18.72 -11.84
CA ILE A 80 -21.81 17.68 -11.94
C ILE A 80 -23.16 18.38 -12.18
N GLY A 81 -23.55 18.47 -13.45
CA GLY A 81 -24.89 18.90 -13.84
C GLY A 81 -25.91 17.83 -13.44
N VAL A 82 -26.46 17.90 -12.22
CA VAL A 82 -27.67 17.16 -11.88
C VAL A 82 -28.85 17.81 -12.60
N GLY A 83 -29.19 17.25 -13.77
CA GLY A 83 -30.36 17.65 -14.55
C GLY A 83 -31.64 17.46 -13.72
N SER A 84 -32.34 18.56 -13.48
CA SER A 84 -33.71 18.56 -12.94
C SER A 84 -34.61 17.77 -13.89
N LYS A 85 -35.00 16.56 -13.49
CA LYS A 85 -36.14 15.87 -14.07
C LYS A 85 -37.37 16.30 -13.28
N ARG A 86 -38.28 16.93 -14.04
CA ARG A 86 -39.67 17.25 -13.71
C ARG A 86 -40.39 16.09 -13.02
#